data_AF-A0A843DW53-F1
#
_entry.id   AF-A0A843DW53-F1
#
_cell.length_a   1.000
_cell.length_b   1.000
_cell.length_c   1.000
_cell.angle_alpha   90.00
_cell.angle_beta   90.00
_cell.angle_gamma   90.00
#
_symmetry.space_group_name_H-M   'P 1'
#
loop_
_entity.id
_entity.type
_entity.pdbx_description
1 polymer ?
#
loop_
_entity_poly.entity_id
_entity_poly.type
_entity_poly.pdbx_seq_one_letter_code
_entity_poly.pdbx_strand_id
1 'polypeptide(L)'
;EGVAEAMHWLREDIDGVIYVLDSTQDPFMHVNIMMIGIIESRKLPVIIVANKIDLPDAAPQRIKSAFPQHPVVEISGLEGNNMDALYSKIAEVFR
;
A
#
# COMPACT_ATOMS: atom_id res chain seq x y z
N GLU A 1 -14.50 -9.23 7.58
CA GLU A 1 -14.60 -9.77 6.20
C GLU A 1 -13.40 -9.41 5.33
N GLY A 2 -12.90 -8.16 5.32
CA GLY A 2 -11.81 -7.76 4.39
C GLY A 2 -10.50 -8.55 4.44
N VAL A 3 -10.01 -8.97 5.62
CA VAL A 3 -8.73 -9.71 5.71
C VAL A 3 -8.83 -11.11 5.09
N ALA A 4 -9.92 -11.84 5.35
CA ALA A 4 -10.08 -13.21 4.84
C ALA A 4 -10.15 -13.24 3.30
N GLU A 5 -10.79 -12.23 2.71
CA GLU A 5 -10.88 -12.05 1.26
C GLU A 5 -9.53 -11.65 0.67
N ALA A 6 -8.82 -10.69 1.29
CA ALA A 6 -7.46 -10.33 0.86
C ALA A 6 -6.51 -11.55 0.90
N MET A 7 -6.65 -12.40 1.93
CA MET A 7 -5.91 -13.66 2.03
C MET A 7 -6.27 -14.67 0.94
N HIS A 8 -7.51 -14.66 0.44
CA HIS A 8 -7.94 -15.53 -0.65
C HIS A 8 -7.30 -15.08 -1.96
N TRP A 9 -7.38 -13.80 -2.30
CA TRP A 9 -6.73 -13.22 -3.49
C TRP A 9 -5.20 -13.39 -3.45
N LEU A 10 -4.58 -13.22 -2.28
CA LEU A 10 -3.17 -13.52 -2.06
C LEU A 10 -2.82 -15.01 -2.14
N ARG A 11 -3.77 -15.91 -2.40
CA ARG A 11 -3.49 -17.31 -2.75
C ARG A 11 -3.76 -17.63 -4.21
N GLU A 12 -4.41 -16.73 -4.94
CA GLU A 12 -4.67 -16.88 -6.37
C GLU A 12 -3.47 -16.37 -7.20
N ASP A 13 -3.58 -16.54 -8.51
CA ASP A 13 -2.58 -16.11 -9.48
C ASP A 13 -2.72 -14.61 -9.72
N ILE A 14 -1.87 -13.83 -9.05
CA ILE A 14 -1.80 -12.38 -9.18
C ILE A 14 -0.36 -11.98 -9.45
N ASP A 15 -0.18 -10.99 -10.33
CA ASP A 15 1.14 -10.54 -10.76
C ASP A 15 1.75 -9.49 -9.83
N GLY A 16 0.96 -8.92 -8.92
CA GLY A 16 1.42 -7.86 -8.03
C GLY A 16 0.34 -7.29 -7.12
N VAL A 17 0.73 -6.43 -6.18
CA VAL A 17 -0.18 -5.88 -5.15
C VAL A 17 -0.04 -4.37 -5.03
N ILE A 18 -1.16 -3.66 -5.06
CA ILE A 18 -1.25 -2.27 -4.62
C ILE A 18 -1.85 -2.27 -3.22
N TYR A 19 -1.01 -2.01 -2.21
CA TYR A 19 -1.42 -2.07 -0.80
C TYR A 19 -1.72 -0.67 -0.26
N VAL A 20 -3.00 -0.35 -0.11
CA VAL A 20 -3.45 0.99 0.31
C VAL A 20 -3.53 1.07 1.83
N LEU A 21 -2.84 2.05 2.41
CA LEU A 21 -2.85 2.37 3.83
C LEU A 21 -3.43 3.76 4.07
N ASP A 22 -4.21 3.87 5.14
CA ASP A 22 -4.72 5.15 5.63
C ASP A 22 -3.62 5.91 6.38
N SER A 23 -3.22 7.09 5.86
CA SER A 23 -2.14 7.88 6.44
C SER A 23 -2.48 8.51 7.80
N THR A 24 -3.75 8.48 8.22
CA THR A 24 -4.19 8.94 9.55
C THR A 24 -4.07 7.86 10.63
N GLN A 25 -3.85 6.60 10.22
CA GLN A 25 -3.83 5.46 11.12
C GLN A 25 -2.40 4.98 11.40
N ASP A 26 -2.24 4.15 12.44
CA ASP A 26 -0.95 3.56 12.74
C ASP A 26 -0.55 2.49 11.71
N PRO A 27 0.54 2.65 10.95
CA PRO A 27 0.97 1.64 9.98
C PRO A 27 1.34 0.31 10.63
N PHE A 28 1.71 0.30 11.91
CA PHE A 28 2.16 -0.90 12.65
C PHE A 28 1.03 -1.77 13.19
N MET A 29 -0.21 -1.56 12.77
CA MET A 29 -1.30 -2.50 13.07
C MET A 29 -0.90 -3.92 12.64
N HIS A 30 -1.18 -4.90 13.50
CA HIS A 30 -0.78 -6.30 13.29
C HIS A 30 -1.22 -6.86 11.92
N VAL A 31 -2.41 -6.48 11.46
CA VAL A 31 -2.92 -6.86 10.14
C VAL A 31 -2.03 -6.36 9.00
N ASN A 32 -1.52 -5.13 9.05
CA ASN A 32 -0.67 -4.56 8.00
C ASN A 32 0.68 -5.28 7.93
N ILE A 33 1.29 -5.52 9.09
CA ILE A 33 2.56 -6.25 9.20
C ILE A 33 2.40 -7.66 8.63
N MET A 34 1.33 -8.36 9.00
CA MET A 34 1.04 -9.69 8.49
C MET A 34 0.82 -9.71 6.97
N MET A 35 0.01 -8.78 6.43
CA MET A 35 -0.26 -8.70 4.98
C MET A 35 1.00 -8.47 4.18
N ILE A 36 1.86 -7.53 4.59
CA ILE A 36 3.15 -7.28 3.94
C ILE A 36 4.05 -8.52 4.01
N GLY A 37 4.13 -9.20 5.16
CA GLY A 37 4.93 -10.41 5.30
C GLY A 37 4.47 -11.54 4.35
N ILE A 38 3.17 -11.66 4.09
CA ILE A 38 2.66 -12.65 3.13
C ILE A 38 3.03 -12.27 1.69
N ILE A 39 2.86 -10.99 1.32
CA ILE A 39 3.24 -10.47 0.00
C ILE A 39 4.73 -10.74 -0.26
N GLU A 40 5.59 -10.45 0.71
CA GLU A 40 7.02 -10.73 0.66
C GLU A 40 7.31 -12.23 0.53
N SER A 41 6.60 -13.09 1.28
CA SER A 41 6.80 -14.55 1.22
C SER A 41 6.47 -15.14 -0.16
N ARG A 42 5.52 -14.53 -0.88
CA ARG A 42 5.16 -14.90 -2.26
C ARG A 42 6.06 -14.23 -3.31
N LYS A 43 6.96 -13.34 -2.90
CA LYS A 43 7.82 -12.54 -3.78
C LYS A 43 7.00 -11.71 -4.79
N LEU A 44 5.82 -11.28 -4.39
CA LEU A 44 4.97 -10.45 -5.24
C LEU A 44 5.52 -9.02 -5.25
N PRO A 45 5.63 -8.37 -6.43
CA PRO A 45 5.92 -6.95 -6.48
C PRO A 45 4.80 -6.19 -5.78
N VAL A 46 5.16 -5.12 -5.06
CA VAL A 46 4.20 -4.36 -4.26
C VAL A 46 4.48 -2.86 -4.36
N ILE A 47 3.40 -2.08 -4.41
CA ILE A 47 3.41 -0.63 -4.18
C ILE A 47 2.56 -0.36 -2.96
N ILE A 48 3.12 0.34 -1.97
CA ILE A 48 2.35 0.82 -0.82
C ILE A 48 1.81 2.22 -1.15
N VAL A 49 0.52 2.43 -0.95
CA VAL A 49 -0.14 3.69 -1.22
C VAL A 49 -0.55 4.33 0.10
N ALA A 50 0.11 5.42 0.47
CA ALA A 50 -0.25 6.22 1.64
C ALA A 50 -1.38 7.19 1.26
N ASN A 51 -2.61 6.79 1.52
CA ASN A 51 -3.83 7.50 1.11
C ASN A 51 -4.30 8.50 2.18
N LYS A 52 -5.22 9.39 1.80
CA LYS A 52 -5.85 10.44 2.62
C LYS A 52 -4.93 11.59 3.02
N ILE A 53 -3.96 11.95 2.18
CA ILE A 53 -3.06 13.09 2.45
C ILE A 53 -3.76 14.46 2.48
N ASP A 54 -5.03 14.51 2.08
CA ASP A 54 -5.91 15.67 2.22
C ASP A 54 -6.28 15.97 3.69
N LEU A 55 -6.17 14.98 4.58
CA LEU A 55 -6.52 15.15 5.99
C LEU A 55 -5.37 15.77 6.80
N PRO A 56 -5.65 16.65 7.77
CA PRO A 56 -4.63 17.40 8.50
C PRO A 56 -3.75 16.53 9.43
N ASP A 57 -4.25 15.38 9.85
CA ASP A 57 -3.57 14.38 10.68
C ASP A 57 -2.85 13.30 9.86
N ALA A 58 -2.92 13.39 8.52
CA ALA A 58 -2.22 12.46 7.65
C ALA A 58 -0.70 12.55 7.84
N ALA A 59 -0.10 11.41 8.15
CA ALA A 59 1.34 11.28 8.37
C ALA A 59 1.93 10.20 7.44
N PRO A 60 1.93 10.41 6.11
CA PRO A 60 2.39 9.40 5.14
C PRO A 60 3.88 9.01 5.34
N GLN A 61 4.67 9.91 5.93
CA GLN A 61 6.06 9.62 6.31
C GLN A 61 6.17 8.48 7.33
N ARG A 62 5.19 8.29 8.22
CA ARG A 62 5.16 7.14 9.14
C ARG A 62 5.06 5.81 8.39
N ILE A 63 4.27 5.76 7.32
CA ILE A 63 4.15 4.58 6.45
C ILE A 63 5.50 4.31 5.76
N LYS A 64 6.15 5.36 5.22
CA LYS A 64 7.49 5.25 4.62
C LYS A 64 8.53 4.71 5.61
N SER A 65 8.53 5.21 6.84
CA SER A 65 9.44 4.73 7.88
C SER A 65 9.12 3.31 8.36
N ALA A 66 7.86 2.90 8.35
CA ALA A 66 7.44 1.55 8.73
C ALA A 66 7.85 0.50 7.69
N PHE A 67 7.86 0.87 6.41
CA PHE A 67 8.13 -0.04 5.29
C PHE A 67 9.21 0.51 4.34
N PRO A 68 10.45 0.75 4.82
CA PRO A 68 11.47 1.49 4.07
C PRO A 68 12.01 0.75 2.85
N GLN A 69 11.75 -0.55 2.73
CA GLN A 69 12.19 -1.39 1.61
C GLN A 69 11.19 -1.43 0.46
N HIS A 70 10.00 -0.85 0.63
CA HIS A 70 8.92 -0.88 -0.35
C HIS A 70 8.70 0.49 -0.98
N PRO A 71 8.36 0.57 -2.28
CA PRO A 71 8.01 1.85 -2.89
C PRO A 71 6.71 2.37 -2.29
N VAL A 72 6.74 3.60 -1.77
CA VAL A 72 5.57 4.26 -1.20
C VAL A 72 5.18 5.47 -2.03
N VAL A 73 3.92 5.52 -2.46
CA VAL A 73 3.32 6.67 -3.15
C VAL A 73 2.27 7.30 -2.25
N GLU A 74 2.34 8.61 -2.05
CA GLU A 74 1.38 9.35 -1.23
C GLU A 74 0.29 9.94 -2.13
N ILE A 75 -0.99 9.70 -1.83
CA ILE A 75 -2.12 10.18 -2.64
C ILE A 75 -3.26 10.73 -1.79
N SER A 76 -4.11 11.53 -2.41
CA SER A 76 -5.50 11.70 -1.95
C SER A 76 -6.42 11.06 -2.99
N GLY A 77 -7.05 9.95 -2.62
CA GLY A 77 -8.09 9.36 -3.46
C GLY A 77 -9.36 10.20 -3.55
N LEU A 78 -9.58 11.12 -2.60
CA LEU A 78 -10.74 12.01 -2.60
C LEU A 78 -10.53 13.22 -3.52
N GLU A 79 -9.40 13.91 -3.37
CA GLU A 79 -9.07 15.13 -4.13
C GLU A 79 -8.35 14.83 -5.45
N GLY A 80 -7.93 13.58 -5.67
CA GLY A 80 -7.16 13.18 -6.86
C GLY A 80 -5.68 13.59 -6.82
N ASN A 81 -5.16 14.00 -5.66
CA ASN A 81 -3.77 14.43 -5.53
C ASN A 81 -2.80 13.26 -5.79
N ASN A 82 -1.74 13.53 -6.57
CA ASN A 82 -0.64 12.61 -6.90
C ASN A 82 -1.02 11.33 -7.66
N MET A 83 -2.20 11.28 -8.30
CA MET A 83 -2.60 10.11 -9.08
C MET A 83 -1.65 9.79 -10.24
N ASP A 84 -1.10 10.79 -10.92
CA ASP A 84 -0.12 10.59 -11.99
C ASP A 84 1.16 9.91 -11.48
N ALA A 85 1.59 10.22 -10.26
CA ALA A 85 2.74 9.59 -9.63
C ALA A 85 2.45 8.10 -9.32
N LEU A 86 1.23 7.80 -8.88
CA LEU A 86 0.78 6.42 -8.66
C LEU A 86 0.75 5.64 -9.98
N TYR A 87 0.13 6.17 -11.02
CA TYR A 87 0.10 5.52 -12.34
C TYR A 87 1.50 5.29 -12.91
N SER A 88 2.38 6.28 -12.79
CA SER A 88 3.77 6.16 -13.22
C SER A 88 4.50 5.04 -12.46
N LYS A 89 4.28 4.93 -11.15
CA LYS A 89 4.91 3.88 -10.33
C LYS A 89 4.34 2.49 -10.65
N ILE A 90 3.04 2.37 -10.92
CA ILE A 90 2.41 1.12 -11.38
C ILE A 90 3.07 0.64 -12.67
N ALA A 91 3.24 1.54 -13.64
CA ALA A 91 3.88 1.22 -14.93
C ALA A 91 5.38 0.90 -14.80
N GLU A 92 6.05 1.33 -13.73
CA GLU A 92 7.45 1.00 -13.45
C GLU A 92 7.59 -0.38 -12.78
N VAL A 93 6.71 -0.70 -11.83
CA VAL A 93 6.83 -1.88 -10.96
C VAL A 93 6.22 -3.14 -11.56
N PHE A 94 5.09 -3.04 -12.26
CA PHE A 94 4.33 -4.19 -12.76
C PHE A 94 4.49 -4.42 -14.27
N ARG A 95 5.65 -4.04 -14.81
CA ARG A 95 5.94 -4.09 -16.24
C ARG A 95 6.41 -5.47 -16.71
#